data_AF-A0A1I0YLB7-F1
#
_entry.id   AF-A0A1I0YLB7-F1
#
_cell.length_a   1.000
_cell.length_b   1.000
_cell.length_c   1.000
_cell.angle_alpha   90.00
_cell.angle_beta   90.00
_cell.angle_gamma   90.00
#
_symmetry.space_group_name_H-M   'P 1'
#
loop_
_entity.id
_entity.type
_entity.pdbx_description
1 polymer ?
#
loop_
_entity_poly.entity_id
_entity_poly.type
_entity_poly.pdbx_seq_one_letter_code
_entity_poly.pdbx_strand_id
1 'polypeptide(L)' 'MNPPELGRTVWRTSSYSAGQGNCVEIALAPAGVLVRDTKDRPGGTLSVPPAAWDAFLRELS' A
#
# COMPACT_ATOMS: atom_id res chain seq x y z
N MET A 1 26.59 -10.34 7.30
CA MET A 1 25.17 -10.69 7.04
C MET A 1 24.32 -9.72 7.82
N ASN A 2 23.53 -8.88 7.15
CA ASN A 2 22.66 -7.91 7.83
C ASN A 2 21.37 -8.63 8.27
N PRO A 3 20.86 -8.43 9.50
CA PRO A 3 19.61 -9.04 9.94
C PRO A 3 18.42 -8.50 9.12
N PRO A 4 17.33 -9.28 9.00
CA PRO A 4 16.12 -8.80 8.34
C PRO A 4 15.55 -7.62 9.13
N GLU A 5 15.50 -6.46 8.49
CA GLU A 5 14.96 -5.19 9.01
C GLU A 5 13.46 -5.35 9.34
N LEU A 6 13.14 -5.78 10.56
CA LEU A 6 11.78 -5.96 11.08
C LEU A 6 10.98 -4.63 11.22
N GLY A 7 11.49 -3.52 10.68
CA GLY A 7 10.92 -2.18 10.86
C GLY A 7 10.63 -1.38 9.57
N ARG A 8 10.91 -1.93 8.38
CA ARG A 8 10.68 -1.19 7.12
C ARG A 8 9.34 -1.58 6.50
N THR A 9 8.40 -0.66 6.52
CA THR A 9 7.23 -0.68 5.64
C THR A 9 7.70 -0.80 4.19
N VAL A 10 7.53 -1.97 3.58
CA VAL A 10 7.96 -2.24 2.20
C VAL A 10 6.84 -1.81 1.26
N TRP A 11 7.07 -0.68 0.57
CA TRP A 11 6.17 -0.16 -0.44
C TRP A 11 6.31 -0.92 -1.76
N ARG A 12 5.17 -1.28 -2.35
CA ARG A 12 5.05 -1.87 -3.68
C ARG A 12 4.22 -0.94 -4.55
N THR A 13 4.82 -0.46 -5.62
CA THR A 13 4.11 0.30 -6.66
C THR A 13 3.27 -0.64 -7.52
N SER A 14 2.06 -0.23 -7.88
CA SER A 14 1.19 -1.01 -8.77
C SER A 14 1.79 -1.15 -10.17
N SER A 15 1.68 -2.33 -10.78
CA SER A 15 2.08 -2.55 -12.18
C SER A 15 1.23 -1.74 -13.17
N TYR A 16 0.00 -1.38 -12.79
CA TYR A 16 -0.88 -0.51 -13.56
C TYR A 16 -0.46 0.97 -13.55
N SER A 17 0.58 1.31 -12.76
CA SER A 17 1.15 2.65 -12.71
C SER A 17 2.11 2.94 -13.86
N ALA A 18 2.51 1.93 -14.64
CA ALA A 18 3.29 2.13 -15.84
C ALA A 18 2.39 2.62 -17.00
N GLY A 19 2.58 3.89 -17.41
CA GLY A 19 2.06 4.42 -18.67
C GLY A 19 0.69 5.14 -18.64
N GLN A 20 -0.04 5.14 -17.52
CA GLN A 20 -1.40 5.73 -17.45
C GLN A 20 -1.58 6.79 -16.35
N GLY A 21 -0.50 7.23 -15.70
CA GLY A 21 -0.55 8.35 -14.76
C GLY A 21 -1.29 8.11 -13.44
N ASN A 22 -1.83 6.92 -13.20
CA ASN A 22 -2.45 6.54 -11.93
C ASN A 22 -1.42 5.76 -11.08
N CYS A 23 -0.66 6.48 -10.25
CA CYS A 23 0.47 5.92 -9.53
C CYS A 23 0.11 5.64 -8.07
N VAL A 24 -0.16 4.38 -7.73
CA VAL A 24 -0.51 3.96 -6.37
C VAL A 24 0.58 3.05 -5.82
N GLU A 25 0.97 3.29 -4.57
CA GLU A 25 1.83 2.43 -3.78
C GLU A 25 1.04 1.85 -2.61
N ILE A 26 1.25 0.56 -2.33
CA ILE A 26 0.71 -0.11 -1.15
C ILE A 26 1.82 -0.67 -0.27
N ALA A 27 1.58 -0.77 1.03
CA ALA A 27 2.46 -1.51 1.94
C ALA A 27 1.65 -2.27 2.98
N LEU A 28 2.15 -3.44 3.36
CA LEU A 28 1.58 -4.23 4.46
C LEU A 28 2.22 -3.79 5.77
N ALA A 29 1.40 -3.54 6.78
CA ALA A 29 1.81 -3.18 8.13
C ALA A 29 0.98 -3.96 9.17
N PRO A 30 1.46 -4.10 10.42
CA PRO A 30 0.70 -4.76 11.48
C PRO A 30 -0.69 -4.15 11.72
N ALA A 31 -0.83 -2.84 11.50
CA ALA A 31 -2.09 -2.11 11.66
C ALA A 31 -3.04 -2.21 10.44
N GLY A 32 -2.60 -2.81 9.32
CA GLY A 32 -3.41 -2.94 8.11
C GLY A 32 -2.65 -2.64 6.82
N VAL A 33 -3.39 -2.25 5.79
CA VAL A 33 -2.85 -1.91 4.47
C VAL A 33 -2.69 -0.40 4.36
N LEU A 34 -1.48 0.05 4.05
CA LEU A 34 -1.20 1.44 3.75
C LEU A 34 -1.32 1.67 2.26
N VAL A 35 -1.99 2.75 1.87
CA VAL A 35 -2.18 3.15 0.48
C VAL A 35 -1.80 4.61 0.34
N ARG A 36 -1.03 4.95 -0.70
CA ARG A 36 -0.72 6.36 -1.02
C ARG A 36 -0.59 6.60 -2.51
N ASP A 37 -0.72 7.85 -2.89
CA ASP A 37 -0.36 8.33 -4.21
C ASP A 37 1.18 8.40 -4.30
N THR A 38 1.73 7.78 -5.34
CA THR A 38 3.17 7.80 -5.61
C THR A 38 3.63 9.20 -6.05
N LYS A 39 2.74 9.97 -6.70
CA LYS A 39 3.01 11.31 -7.22
C LYS A 39 2.83 12.39 -6.15
N ASP A 40 1.95 12.16 -5.19
CA ASP A 40 1.70 13.07 -4.06
C ASP A 40 1.98 12.40 -2.71
N ARG A 41 3.25 12.04 -2.49
CA ARG A 41 3.70 11.50 -1.20
C ARG A 41 3.47 12.46 -0.02
N PRO A 42 3.65 13.79 -0.17
CA PRO A 42 3.32 14.74 0.90
C PRO A 42 1.84 14.78 1.27
N GLY A 43 0.94 14.42 0.34
CA GLY A 43 -0.50 14.32 0.58
C GLY A 43 -0.93 13.29 1.64
N GLY A 44 -0.02 12.42 2.08
CA GLY A 44 -0.21 11.53 3.22
C GLY A 44 -0.38 10.06 2.84
N THR A 45 -0.93 9.28 3.76
CA THR A 45 -1.10 7.83 3.60
C THR A 45 -2.42 7.42 4.23
N LEU A 46 -3.25 6.74 3.44
CA LEU A 46 -4.45 6.09 3.96
C LEU A 46 -4.04 4.79 4.65
N SER A 47 -4.50 4.61 5.90
CA SER A 47 -4.36 3.35 6.62
C SER A 47 -5.71 2.64 6.65
N VAL A 48 -5.79 1.50 5.98
CA VAL A 48 -7.01 0.67 5.89
C VAL A 48 -6.88 -0.49 6.88
N PRO A 49 -7.77 -0.60 7.88
CA PRO A 49 -7.76 -1.72 8.81
C PRO A 49 -7.96 -3.06 8.09
N PRO A 50 -7.41 -4.18 8.62
CA PRO A 50 -7.51 -5.50 7.99
C PRO A 50 -8.95 -5.90 7.64
N ALA A 51 -9.89 -5.70 8.56
CA ALA A 51 -11.30 -6.07 8.35
C ALA A 51 -11.96 -5.30 7.19
N ALA A 52 -11.62 -4.02 7.02
CA ALA A 52 -12.13 -3.21 5.92
C ALA A 52 -11.51 -3.61 4.58
N TRP A 53 -10.22 -3.96 4.58
CA TRP A 53 -9.54 -4.47 3.40
C TRP A 53 -10.11 -5.81 2.94
N ASP A 54 -10.36 -6.73 3.87
CA ASP A 54 -10.98 -8.03 3.58
C ASP A 54 -12.41 -7.87 3.03
N ALA A 55 -13.20 -6.96 3.59
CA ALA A 55 -14.54 -6.66 3.09
C ALA A 55 -14.49 -6.12 1.66
N PHE A 56 -13.59 -5.16 1.39
CA PHE A 56 -13.39 -4.61 0.05
C PHE A 56 -13.02 -5.69 -0.98
N LEU A 57 -12.11 -6.61 -0.65
CA LEU A 57 -11.72 -7.69 -1.56
C LEU A 57 -12.87 -8.65 -1.88
N ARG A 58 -13.79 -8.88 -0.95
CA ARG A 58 -14.97 -9.74 -1.16
C ARG A 58 -16.00 -9.11 -2.10
N GLU A 59 -16.04 -7.79 -2.21
CA GLU A 59 -16.94 -7.08 -3.12
C GLU A 59 -16.41 -7.04 -4.57
N LEU A 60 -15.13 -7.35 -4.77
CA LEU A 60 -14.47 -7.34 -6.08
C LEU A 60 -14.48 -8.70 -6.80
N SER A 61 -14.99 -9.76 -6.17
CA SER A 61 -15.14 -11.11 -6.73
C SER A 61 -16.51 -11.32 -7.36
#